data_AF-L2GFC3-F1
#
_entry.id   AF-L2GFC3-F1
#
_cell.length_a   1.000
_cell.length_b   1.000
_cell.length_c   1.000
_cell.angle_alpha   90.00
_cell.angle_beta   90.00
_cell.angle_gamma   90.00
#
_symmetry.space_group_name_H-M   'P 1'
#
loop_
_entity.id
_entity.type
_entity.pdbx_description
1 polymer ?
#
loop_
_entity_poly.entity_id
_entity_poly.type
_entity_poly.pdbx_seq_one_letter_code
_entity_poly.pdbx_strand_id
1 'polypeptide(L)'
;MVKKVLAWRKEDAAGSKALWDELQGRNEALAAVLKDGRTEEVGAVVGKVRGLIRKMGEGSGVPIEPPSQTELLDAVSGVEGVLGGVVPGAGGFDALALVMRDDEETRKRVEKFLEGWSREKGARVKLLGVLGEMEGARREELGVYAGWLS
;
A
#
# COMPACT_ATOMS: atom_id res chain seq x y z
N MET A 1 4.82 -16.82 -3.36
CA MET A 1 3.57 -16.43 -2.68
C MET A 1 2.34 -16.86 -3.47
N VAL A 2 2.13 -16.35 -4.69
CA VAL A 2 0.94 -16.64 -5.55
C VAL A 2 0.57 -18.13 -5.65
N LYS A 3 1.56 -19.03 -5.86
CA LYS A 3 1.31 -20.47 -5.96
C LYS A 3 0.59 -21.05 -4.73
N LYS A 4 0.91 -20.59 -3.52
CA LYS A 4 0.28 -21.05 -2.28
C LYS A 4 -1.16 -20.52 -2.15
N VAL A 5 -1.38 -19.25 -2.50
CA VAL A 5 -2.74 -18.67 -2.54
C VAL A 5 -3.63 -19.43 -3.53
N LEU A 6 -3.11 -19.78 -4.71
CA LEU A 6 -3.85 -20.56 -5.71
C LEU A 6 -4.10 -22.00 -5.26
N ALA A 7 -3.18 -22.62 -4.52
CA ALA A 7 -3.38 -23.95 -3.94
C ALA A 7 -4.50 -23.91 -2.87
N TRP A 8 -4.42 -22.97 -1.93
CA TRP A 8 -5.46 -22.73 -0.93
C TRP A 8 -6.83 -22.49 -1.56
N ARG A 9 -6.89 -21.71 -2.65
CA ARG A 9 -8.15 -21.47 -3.39
C ARG A 9 -8.77 -22.76 -3.96
N LYS A 10 -7.95 -23.76 -4.32
CA LYS A 10 -8.47 -25.06 -4.77
C LYS A 10 -8.94 -25.92 -3.61
N GLU A 11 -8.28 -25.81 -2.45
CA GLU A 11 -8.61 -26.56 -1.23
C GLU A 11 -9.90 -26.06 -0.57
N ASP A 12 -10.10 -24.74 -0.51
CA ASP A 12 -11.31 -24.10 0.00
C ASP A 12 -11.95 -23.20 -1.07
N ALA A 13 -12.55 -23.82 -2.09
CA ALA A 13 -13.13 -23.09 -3.21
C ALA A 13 -14.28 -22.16 -2.80
N ALA A 14 -15.11 -22.57 -1.85
CA ALA A 14 -16.28 -21.79 -1.43
C ALA A 14 -15.87 -20.59 -0.57
N GLY A 15 -15.05 -20.81 0.46
CA GLY A 15 -14.59 -19.75 1.37
C GLY A 15 -13.68 -18.75 0.66
N SER A 16 -12.74 -19.24 -0.16
CA SER A 16 -11.87 -18.35 -0.94
C SER A 16 -12.65 -17.53 -1.97
N LYS A 17 -13.68 -18.08 -2.61
CA LYS A 17 -14.55 -17.32 -3.53
C LYS A 17 -15.31 -16.23 -2.78
N ALA A 18 -15.95 -16.56 -1.65
CA ALA A 18 -16.70 -15.59 -0.86
C ALA A 18 -15.81 -14.41 -0.41
N LEU A 19 -14.59 -14.71 0.05
CA LEU A 19 -13.61 -13.69 0.40
C LEU A 19 -13.23 -12.82 -0.81
N TRP A 20 -13.02 -13.43 -1.98
CA TRP A 20 -12.67 -12.69 -3.19
C TRP A 20 -13.79 -11.78 -3.68
N ASP A 21 -15.04 -12.25 -3.65
CA ASP A 21 -16.21 -11.45 -4.00
C ASP A 21 -16.36 -10.26 -3.04
N GLU A 22 -16.16 -10.48 -1.74
CA GLU A 22 -16.19 -9.39 -0.76
C GLU A 22 -15.05 -8.39 -1.00
N LEU A 23 -13.83 -8.88 -1.26
CA LEU A 23 -12.66 -8.04 -1.56
C LEU A 23 -12.90 -7.18 -2.81
N GLN A 24 -13.49 -7.75 -3.85
CA GLN A 24 -13.90 -7.02 -5.05
C GLN A 24 -14.87 -5.89 -4.69
N GLY A 25 -15.92 -6.17 -3.91
CA GLY A 25 -16.86 -5.16 -3.46
C GLY A 25 -16.21 -4.05 -2.62
N ARG A 26 -15.21 -4.38 -1.78
CA ARG A 26 -14.46 -3.35 -1.02
C ARG A 26 -13.58 -2.49 -1.92
N ASN A 27 -12.95 -3.07 -2.94
CA ASN A 27 -12.16 -2.33 -3.92
C ASN A 27 -13.02 -1.38 -4.76
N GLU A 28 -14.22 -1.82 -5.17
CA GLU A 28 -15.18 -0.96 -5.86
C GLU A 28 -15.66 0.20 -4.99
N ALA A 29 -15.91 -0.06 -3.70
CA ALA A 29 -16.25 1.00 -2.74
C ALA A 29 -15.09 2.00 -2.54
N LEU A 30 -13.85 1.53 -2.46
CA LEU A 30 -12.66 2.38 -2.41
C LEU A 30 -12.55 3.24 -3.68
N ALA A 31 -12.75 2.64 -4.87
CA ALA A 31 -12.71 3.36 -6.13
C ALA A 31 -13.79 4.46 -6.19
N ALA A 32 -15.01 4.18 -5.70
CA ALA A 32 -16.07 5.17 -5.62
C ALA A 32 -15.71 6.34 -4.68
N VAL A 33 -15.20 6.04 -3.48
CA VAL A 33 -14.74 7.05 -2.52
C VAL A 33 -13.68 7.98 -3.12
N LEU A 34 -12.68 7.40 -3.80
CA LEU A 34 -11.62 8.17 -4.45
C LEU A 34 -12.15 9.01 -5.62
N LYS A 35 -13.02 8.41 -6.46
CA LYS A 35 -13.64 9.11 -7.60
C LYS A 35 -14.48 10.30 -7.17
N ASP A 36 -15.20 10.17 -6.06
CA ASP A 36 -16.07 11.22 -5.53
C ASP A 36 -15.30 12.25 -4.68
N GLY A 37 -14.00 12.07 -4.46
CA GLY A 37 -13.17 12.97 -3.66
C GLY A 37 -13.47 12.94 -2.15
N ARG A 38 -14.07 11.86 -1.64
CA ARG A 38 -14.45 11.70 -0.22
C ARG A 38 -13.26 11.28 0.65
N THR A 39 -12.26 12.17 0.72
CA THR A 39 -10.94 11.89 1.31
C THR A 39 -10.97 11.39 2.76
N GLU A 40 -11.95 11.86 3.54
CA GLU A 40 -12.22 11.48 4.92
C GLU A 40 -12.66 10.02 5.09
N GLU A 41 -13.24 9.41 4.05
CA GLU A 41 -13.66 8.02 4.07
C GLU A 41 -12.53 7.05 3.69
N VAL A 42 -11.48 7.54 3.01
CA VAL A 42 -10.40 6.71 2.41
C VAL A 42 -9.79 5.75 3.43
N GLY A 43 -9.41 6.23 4.61
CA GLY A 43 -8.79 5.37 5.62
C GLY A 43 -9.67 4.22 6.07
N ALA A 44 -10.97 4.49 6.25
CA ALA A 44 -11.93 3.48 6.66
C ALA A 44 -12.16 2.41 5.58
N VAL A 45 -12.22 2.81 4.30
CA VAL A 45 -12.38 1.85 3.19
C VAL A 45 -11.11 1.06 2.89
N VAL A 46 -9.93 1.70 2.96
CA VAL A 46 -8.63 1.01 2.85
C VAL A 46 -8.45 -0.01 3.98
N GLY A 47 -8.83 0.34 5.21
CA GLY A 47 -8.77 -0.57 6.35
C GLY A 47 -9.61 -1.84 6.15
N LYS A 48 -10.78 -1.73 5.52
CA LYS A 48 -11.63 -2.88 5.16
C LYS A 48 -10.97 -3.78 4.11
N VAL A 49 -10.35 -3.19 3.08
CA VAL A 49 -9.57 -3.93 2.06
C VAL A 49 -8.41 -4.69 2.73
N ARG A 50 -7.60 -4.00 3.53
CA ARG A 50 -6.47 -4.61 4.26
C ARG A 50 -6.91 -5.76 5.16
N GLY A 51 -8.03 -5.61 5.86
CA GLY A 51 -8.60 -6.68 6.69
C GLY A 51 -8.88 -7.96 5.90
N LEU A 52 -9.42 -7.85 4.68
CA LEU A 52 -9.65 -9.01 3.81
C LEU A 52 -8.34 -9.58 3.24
N ILE A 53 -7.37 -8.73 2.90
CA ILE A 53 -6.03 -9.17 2.47
C ILE A 53 -5.32 -9.96 3.59
N ARG A 54 -5.41 -9.53 4.84
CA ARG A 54 -4.88 -10.28 5.99
C ARG A 54 -5.59 -11.62 6.18
N LYS A 55 -6.92 -11.66 6.11
CA LYS A 55 -7.69 -12.93 6.14
C LYS A 55 -7.29 -13.88 5.02
N MET A 56 -7.03 -13.37 3.82
CA MET A 56 -6.51 -14.17 2.71
C MET A 56 -5.11 -14.73 3.02
N GLY A 57 -4.25 -13.91 3.63
CA GLY A 57 -2.93 -14.34 4.08
C GLY A 57 -2.98 -15.44 5.14
N GLU A 58 -3.86 -15.30 6.13
CA GLU A 58 -4.13 -16.31 7.17
C GLU A 58 -4.64 -17.61 6.55
N GLY A 59 -5.67 -17.55 5.71
CA GLY A 59 -6.26 -18.72 5.07
C GLY A 59 -5.26 -19.48 4.20
N SER A 60 -4.42 -18.75 3.45
CA SER A 60 -3.44 -19.36 2.54
C SER A 60 -2.08 -19.67 3.18
N GLY A 61 -1.83 -19.28 4.44
CA GLY A 61 -0.53 -19.36 5.08
C GLY A 61 0.55 -18.54 4.36
N VAL A 62 0.16 -17.45 3.70
CA VAL A 62 1.05 -16.54 2.96
C VAL A 62 1.06 -15.18 3.67
N PRO A 63 2.22 -14.62 4.02
CA PRO A 63 2.30 -13.30 4.64
C PRO A 63 2.08 -12.19 3.59
N ILE A 64 0.85 -12.02 3.10
CA ILE A 64 0.52 -10.97 2.11
C ILE A 64 0.67 -9.58 2.75
N GLU A 65 0.02 -9.37 3.90
CA GLU A 65 0.31 -8.25 4.79
C GLU A 65 0.80 -8.82 6.13
N PRO A 66 2.13 -8.98 6.30
CA PRO A 66 2.68 -9.53 7.54
C PRO A 66 2.48 -8.59 8.74
N PRO A 67 2.60 -9.09 9.99
CA PRO A 67 2.42 -8.30 11.20
C PRO A 67 3.31 -7.04 11.24
N SER A 68 4.57 -7.12 10.80
CA SER A 68 5.47 -5.96 10.78
C SER A 68 5.03 -4.86 9.80
N GLN A 69 4.45 -5.25 8.66
CA GLN A 69 3.88 -4.27 7.72
C GLN A 69 2.54 -3.73 8.22
N THR A 70 1.74 -4.54 8.92
CA THR A 70 0.52 -4.08 9.60
C THR A 70 0.87 -3.00 10.62
N GLU A 71 1.87 -3.26 11.47
CA GLU A 71 2.33 -2.35 12.52
C GLU A 71 2.79 -1.01 11.95
N LEU A 72 3.62 -1.03 10.90
CA LEU A 72 4.10 0.18 10.24
C LEU A 72 2.96 0.93 9.55
N LEU A 73 2.06 0.23 8.83
CA LEU A 73 0.92 0.85 8.17
C LEU A 73 -0.03 1.51 9.17
N ASP A 74 -0.31 0.86 10.29
CA ASP A 74 -1.22 1.38 11.31
C ASP A 74 -0.60 2.60 12.00
N ALA A 75 0.70 2.57 12.29
CA ALA A 75 1.41 3.68 12.90
C ALA A 75 1.54 4.89 11.95
N VAL A 76 1.94 4.68 10.69
CA VAL A 76 2.08 5.77 9.71
C VAL A 76 0.72 6.36 9.31
N SER A 77 -0.36 5.56 9.35
CA SER A 77 -1.73 6.07 9.13
C SER A 77 -2.21 7.02 10.22
N GLY A 78 -1.54 7.06 11.38
CA GLY A 78 -1.79 8.04 12.43
C GLY A 78 -1.14 9.40 12.20
N VAL A 79 -0.28 9.53 11.17
CA VAL A 79 0.39 10.80 10.84
C VAL A 79 -0.60 11.72 10.13
N GLU A 80 -0.74 12.96 10.61
CA GLU A 80 -1.61 13.96 10.01
C GLU A 80 -1.31 14.16 8.51
N GLY A 81 -2.35 14.03 7.68
CA GLY A 81 -2.27 14.12 6.23
C GLY A 81 -2.16 12.76 5.53
N VAL A 82 -1.85 11.68 6.25
CA VAL A 82 -1.95 10.31 5.72
C VAL A 82 -3.40 9.86 5.77
N LEU A 83 -3.93 9.46 4.61
CA LEU A 83 -5.31 8.99 4.45
C LEU A 83 -5.39 7.46 4.56
N GLY A 84 -4.30 6.75 4.30
CA GLY A 84 -4.19 5.31 4.45
C GLY A 84 -3.00 4.77 3.68
N GLY A 85 -2.89 3.44 3.61
CA GLY A 85 -1.88 2.78 2.81
C GLY A 85 -2.14 1.28 2.69
N VAL A 86 -1.37 0.60 1.86
CA VAL A 86 -1.46 -0.85 1.63
C VAL A 86 -0.06 -1.45 1.41
N VAL A 87 0.05 -2.77 1.54
CA VAL A 87 1.19 -3.51 0.98
C VAL A 87 0.89 -3.75 -0.51
N PRO A 88 1.67 -3.18 -1.45
CA PRO A 88 1.40 -3.27 -2.88
C PRO A 88 1.85 -4.62 -3.47
N GLY A 89 1.33 -4.92 -4.67
CA GLY A 89 1.77 -6.07 -5.45
C GLY A 89 1.43 -7.42 -4.81
N ALA A 90 2.41 -8.32 -4.74
CA ALA A 90 2.22 -9.66 -4.19
C ALA A 90 2.15 -9.70 -2.65
N GLY A 91 2.43 -8.58 -1.98
CA GLY A 91 2.56 -8.51 -0.54
C GLY A 91 3.97 -8.83 -0.03
N GLY A 92 4.08 -9.12 1.26
CA GLY A 92 5.33 -9.47 1.92
C GLY A 92 5.96 -8.29 2.63
N PHE A 93 7.29 -8.16 2.54
CA PHE A 93 8.08 -7.27 3.40
C PHE A 93 8.77 -6.12 2.64
N ASP A 94 8.49 -5.98 1.34
CA ASP A 94 9.29 -5.15 0.44
C ASP A 94 9.01 -3.64 0.58
N ALA A 95 7.75 -3.24 0.37
CA ALA A 95 7.36 -1.84 0.34
C ALA A 95 5.92 -1.63 0.83
N LEU A 96 5.58 -0.36 1.06
CA LEU A 96 4.23 0.12 1.31
C LEU A 96 3.88 1.21 0.29
N ALA A 97 2.61 1.30 -0.08
CA ALA A 97 2.06 2.42 -0.83
C ALA A 97 1.14 3.22 0.08
N LEU A 98 1.34 4.54 0.15
CA LEU A 98 0.53 5.44 0.98
C LEU A 98 -0.36 6.30 0.10
N VAL A 99 -1.57 6.58 0.59
CA VAL A 99 -2.43 7.65 0.11
C VAL A 99 -2.36 8.75 1.15
N MET A 100 -1.90 9.93 0.76
CA MET A 100 -1.72 11.08 1.66
C MET A 100 -1.98 12.37 0.90
N ARG A 101 -2.17 13.47 1.64
CA ARG A 101 -2.27 14.80 1.03
C ARG A 101 -0.96 15.14 0.32
N ASP A 102 -1.09 15.68 -0.89
CA ASP A 102 0.04 16.09 -1.72
C ASP A 102 0.47 17.52 -1.35
N ASP A 103 1.06 17.63 -0.17
CA ASP A 103 1.61 18.88 0.35
C ASP A 103 2.93 18.62 1.09
N GLU A 104 3.80 19.63 1.06
CA GLU A 104 5.14 19.55 1.62
C GLU A 104 5.15 19.32 3.14
N GLU A 105 4.13 19.79 3.85
CA GLU A 105 4.04 19.63 5.31
C GLU A 105 3.68 18.18 5.68
N THR A 106 2.75 17.56 4.96
CA THR A 106 2.42 16.14 5.07
C THR A 106 3.66 15.28 4.77
N ARG A 107 4.37 15.58 3.68
CA ARG A 107 5.61 14.88 3.33
C ARG A 107 6.65 14.93 4.45
N LYS A 108 6.96 16.12 4.99
CA LYS A 108 7.92 16.29 6.09
C LYS A 108 7.50 15.54 7.35
N ARG A 109 6.20 15.54 7.69
CA ARG A 109 5.68 14.78 8.85
C ARG A 109 5.93 13.29 8.68
N VAL A 110 5.67 12.75 7.49
CA VAL A 110 5.91 11.33 7.17
C VAL A 110 7.41 11.00 7.20
N GLU A 111 8.26 11.81 6.57
CA GLU A 111 9.72 11.60 6.59
C GLU A 111 10.26 11.59 8.03
N LYS A 112 9.87 12.57 8.85
CA LYS A 112 10.25 12.64 10.27
C LYS A 112 9.75 11.42 11.07
N PHE A 113 8.52 10.98 10.81
CA PHE A 113 7.97 9.78 11.43
C PHE A 113 8.82 8.54 11.08
N LEU A 114 9.15 8.35 9.80
CA LEU A 114 9.91 7.19 9.33
C LEU A 114 11.36 7.18 9.82
N GLU A 115 11.98 8.35 10.01
CA GLU A 115 13.29 8.46 10.67
C GLU A 115 13.24 7.98 12.13
N GLY A 116 12.21 8.41 12.88
CA GLY A 116 11.97 7.97 14.25
C GLY A 116 11.72 6.47 14.32
N TRP A 117 10.82 5.98 13.48
CA TRP A 117 10.51 4.55 13.35
C TRP A 117 11.75 3.72 13.06
N SER A 118 12.59 4.19 12.13
CA SER A 118 13.81 3.47 11.75
C SER A 118 14.81 3.32 12.90
N ARG A 119 14.94 4.37 13.73
CA ARG A 119 15.80 4.35 14.92
C ARG A 119 15.26 3.41 16.00
N GLU A 120 13.94 3.45 16.24
CA GLU A 120 13.30 2.62 17.27
C GLU A 120 13.34 1.12 16.90
N LYS A 121 13.01 0.78 15.65
CA LYS A 121 12.91 -0.61 15.20
C LYS A 121 14.23 -1.20 14.72
N GLY A 122 15.29 -0.41 14.60
CA GLY A 122 16.58 -0.85 14.07
C GLY A 122 16.52 -1.28 12.59
N ALA A 123 15.54 -0.78 11.84
CA ALA A 123 15.32 -1.09 10.43
C ALA A 123 15.35 0.19 9.61
N ARG A 124 15.79 0.15 8.35
CA ARG A 124 15.82 1.34 7.49
C ARG A 124 14.55 1.43 6.66
N VAL A 125 13.65 2.34 7.03
CA VAL A 125 12.45 2.68 6.26
C VAL A 125 12.55 4.13 5.81
N LYS A 126 12.31 4.39 4.52
CA LYS A 126 12.35 5.75 3.94
C LYS A 126 11.20 5.96 2.98
N LEU A 127 10.71 7.19 2.91
CA LEU A 127 9.81 7.60 1.84
C LEU A 127 10.59 7.63 0.51
N LEU A 128 10.02 7.04 -0.53
CA LEU A 128 10.56 7.17 -1.88
C LEU A 128 9.97 8.42 -2.53
N GLY A 129 10.78 9.17 -3.27
CA GLY A 129 10.34 10.34 -4.05
C GLY A 129 9.55 9.94 -5.31
N VAL A 130 8.79 8.86 -5.25
CA VAL A 130 7.98 8.32 -6.34
C VAL A 130 6.53 8.55 -5.97
N LEU A 131 5.80 9.19 -6.88
CA LEU A 131 4.37 9.43 -6.77
C LEU A 131 3.64 8.57 -7.82
N GLY A 132 2.32 8.43 -7.66
CA GLY A 132 1.50 7.82 -8.70
C GLY A 132 1.49 8.73 -9.94
N GLU A 133 2.07 8.28 -11.04
CA GLU A 133 2.10 9.00 -12.32
C GLU A 133 1.25 8.27 -13.38
N MET A 134 0.61 9.04 -14.25
CA MET A 134 -0.26 8.54 -15.32
C MET A 134 0.25 8.88 -16.73
N GLU A 135 1.41 9.55 -16.85
CA GLU A 135 1.94 10.02 -18.15
C GLU A 135 2.42 8.87 -19.04
N GLY A 136 2.89 7.76 -18.46
CA GLY A 136 3.40 6.62 -19.22
C GLY A 136 4.71 6.95 -19.96
N ALA A 137 4.84 6.50 -21.22
CA ALA A 137 6.05 6.72 -22.00
C ALA A 137 6.10 8.15 -22.56
N ARG A 138 7.22 8.85 -22.34
CA ARG A 138 7.47 10.20 -22.87
C ARG A 138 8.81 10.27 -23.62
N ARG A 139 8.91 11.23 -24.55
CA ARG A 139 10.17 11.60 -25.18
C ARG A 139 10.86 12.64 -24.32
N GLU A 140 12.08 12.37 -23.90
CA GLU A 140 12.90 13.33 -23.13
C GLU A 140 14.03 13.88 -23.99
N GLU A 141 14.44 15.12 -23.70
CA GLU A 141 15.60 15.73 -24.32
C GLU A 141 16.88 15.06 -23.79
N LEU A 142 17.82 14.73 -24.68
CA LEU A 142 19.10 14.10 -24.29
C LEU A 142 19.90 14.96 -23.30
N GLY A 143 19.71 16.29 -23.33
CA GLY A 143 20.39 17.23 -22.44
C GLY A 143 20.13 16.98 -20.95
N VAL A 144 19.02 16.35 -20.57
CA VAL A 144 18.70 16.00 -19.18
C VAL A 144 19.71 14.99 -18.61
N TYR A 145 20.36 14.22 -19.48
CA TYR A 145 21.35 13.19 -19.13
C TYR A 145 22.79 13.62 -19.38
N ALA A 146 23.06 14.90 -19.69
CA ALA A 146 24.38 15.37 -20.08
C ALA A 146 25.49 15.03 -19.06
N GLY A 147 25.18 15.02 -17.75
CA GLY A 147 26.12 14.65 -16.69
C GLY A 147 26.43 13.15 -16.58
N TRP A 148 25.75 12.30 -17.35
CA TRP A 148 25.91 10.84 -17.37
C TRP A 148 26.45 10.32 -18.70
N LEU A 149 26.49 11.16 -19.74
CA LEU A 149 26.88 10.80 -21.11
C LEU A 149 28.37 11.07 -21.41
N SER A 150 29.19 11.25 -20.37
CA SER A 150 30.65 11.42 -20.49
C SER A 150 31.39 10.10 -20.58
#